data_AF-A0A7C1T1P2-F1
#
_entry.id   AF-A0A7C1T1P2-F1
#
_cell.length_a   1.000
_cell.length_b   1.000
_cell.length_c   1.000
_cell.angle_alpha   90.00
_cell.angle_beta   90.00
_cell.angle_gamma   90.00
#
_symmetry.space_group_name_H-M   'P 1'
#
loop_
_entity.id
_entity.type
_entity.pdbx_description
1 polymer ?
#
loop_
_entity_poly.entity_id
_entity_poly.type
_entity_poly.pdbx_seq_one_letter_code
_entity_poly.pdbx_strand_id
1 'polypeptide(L)'
;LPEHDSRFVKWGNPHGIPLPRSPELFTERLNIALEYIGTSKIIMIGTWNDFFESTTLEPSREYGFTYLELLKRILEKLKLE
;
A
#
# COMPACT_ATOMS: atom_id res chain seq x y z
N LEU A 1 1.02 0.63 2.35
CA LEU A 1 -0.43 0.75 2.05
C LEU A 1 -0.63 1.67 0.85
N PRO A 2 -1.62 1.40 -0.02
CA PRO A 2 -1.91 2.19 -1.21
C PRO A 2 -2.61 3.52 -0.91
N GLU A 3 -3.48 3.54 0.10
CA GLU A 3 -4.22 4.69 0.62
C GLU A 3 -4.53 4.46 2.11
N HIS A 4 -5.01 5.48 2.79
CA HIS A 4 -5.64 5.36 4.11
C HIS A 4 -6.72 6.42 4.26
N ASP A 5 -7.95 5.98 4.48
CA ASP A 5 -9.08 6.85 4.76
C ASP A 5 -10.06 6.13 5.69
N SER A 6 -10.04 6.54 6.96
CA SER A 6 -10.91 6.02 8.01
C SER A 6 -12.05 6.98 8.34
N ARG A 7 -12.28 8.05 7.56
CA ARG A 7 -13.31 9.07 7.90
C ARG A 7 -14.74 8.54 7.93
N PHE A 8 -14.98 7.40 7.28
CA PHE A 8 -16.30 6.81 7.10
C PHE A 8 -16.68 5.78 8.18
N VAL A 9 -15.75 5.41 9.06
CA VAL A 9 -16.00 4.46 10.15
C VAL A 9 -16.24 5.16 11.48
N LYS A 10 -17.00 4.51 12.36
CA LYS A 10 -17.43 5.10 13.65
C LYS A 10 -16.26 5.45 14.57
N TRP A 11 -15.13 4.74 14.46
CA TRP A 11 -13.93 4.96 15.28
C TRP A 11 -12.91 5.89 14.61
N GLY A 12 -13.15 6.30 13.37
CA GLY A 12 -12.23 7.16 12.64
C GLY A 12 -12.43 8.64 12.94
N ASN A 13 -11.42 9.44 12.61
CA ASN A 13 -11.53 10.89 12.69
C ASN A 13 -12.19 11.43 11.41
N PRO A 14 -13.41 12.00 11.45
CA PRO A 14 -14.10 12.53 10.27
C PRO A 14 -13.40 13.75 9.65
N HIS A 15 -12.52 14.42 10.41
CA HIS A 15 -11.70 15.54 9.95
C HIS A 15 -10.26 15.13 9.62
N GLY A 16 -9.96 13.83 9.59
CA GLY A 16 -8.65 13.33 9.20
C GLY A 16 -8.29 13.74 7.76
N ILE A 17 -7.01 13.95 7.50
CA ILE A 17 -6.52 14.16 6.13
C ILE A 17 -6.27 12.77 5.53
N PRO A 18 -7.00 12.34 4.50
CA PRO A 18 -6.80 11.02 3.90
C PRO A 18 -5.44 10.96 3.19
N LEU A 19 -4.82 9.80 3.21
CA LEU A 19 -3.72 9.49 2.29
C LEU A 19 -4.34 9.02 0.98
N PRO A 20 -4.18 9.76 -0.13
CA PRO A 20 -4.88 9.44 -1.36
C PRO A 20 -4.36 8.15 -1.99
N ARG A 21 -5.27 7.44 -2.67
CA ARG A 21 -4.96 6.29 -3.51
C ARG A 21 -4.19 6.72 -4.76
N SER A 22 -2.94 6.29 -4.84
CA SER A 22 -2.09 6.54 -6.00
C SER A 22 -1.10 5.39 -6.19
N PRO A 23 -1.05 4.77 -7.38
CA PRO A 23 -0.01 3.82 -7.77
C PRO A 23 1.42 4.39 -7.60
N GLU A 24 1.59 5.68 -7.91
CA GLU A 24 2.87 6.40 -7.82
C GLU A 24 3.31 6.55 -6.36
N LEU A 25 2.43 7.08 -5.50
CA LEU A 25 2.73 7.24 -4.07
C LEU A 25 2.90 5.88 -3.38
N PHE A 26 2.17 4.84 -3.81
CA PHE A 26 2.38 3.49 -3.32
C PHE A 26 3.78 2.97 -3.64
N THR A 27 4.24 3.19 -4.88
CA THR A 27 5.59 2.83 -5.32
C THR A 27 6.66 3.58 -4.52
N GLU A 28 6.48 4.88 -4.31
CA GLU A 28 7.38 5.70 -3.50
C GLU A 28 7.49 5.19 -2.06
N ARG A 29 6.35 4.93 -1.40
CA ARG A 29 6.32 4.38 -0.04
C ARG A 29 7.01 3.02 0.05
N LEU A 30 6.84 2.18 -0.97
CA LEU A 30 7.50 0.88 -1.03
C LEU A 30 9.01 1.01 -1.19
N ASN A 31 9.48 1.92 -2.05
CA ASN A 31 10.92 2.20 -2.20
C ASN A 31 11.53 2.72 -0.89
N ILE A 32 10.84 3.63 -0.19
CA ILE A 32 11.27 4.11 1.14
C ILE A 32 11.36 2.92 2.11
N ALA A 33 10.35 2.05 2.16
CA ALA A 33 10.38 0.88 3.04
C ALA A 33 11.55 -0.07 2.72
N LEU A 34 11.88 -0.24 1.45
CA LEU A 34 12.99 -1.07 0.99
C LEU A 34 14.36 -0.46 1.34
N GLU A 35 14.50 0.86 1.27
CA GLU A 35 15.72 1.57 1.67
C GLU A 35 16.06 1.32 3.15
N TYR A 36 15.03 1.27 4.01
CA TYR A 36 15.18 1.11 5.46
C TYR A 36 14.91 -0.31 6.00
N ILE A 37 14.82 -1.33 5.12
CA ILE A 37 14.46 -2.71 5.51
C ILE A 37 15.52 -3.41 6.40
N GLY A 38 16.74 -2.89 6.43
CA GLY A 38 17.84 -3.43 7.22
C GLY A 38 18.20 -4.88 6.86
N THR A 39 18.55 -5.67 7.88
CA THR A 39 18.99 -7.06 7.75
C THR A 39 17.86 -8.08 7.76
N SER A 40 16.66 -7.71 8.24
CA SER A 40 15.52 -8.64 8.31
C SER A 40 15.01 -9.02 6.92
N LYS A 41 15.22 -8.15 5.91
CA LYS A 41 14.74 -8.31 4.54
C LYS A 41 13.22 -8.60 4.45
N ILE A 42 12.46 -8.14 5.44
CA ILE A 42 11.01 -8.32 5.54
C ILE A 42 10.34 -6.95 5.55
N ILE A 43 9.32 -6.79 4.70
CA ILE A 43 8.38 -5.66 4.74
C ILE A 43 6.97 -6.19 5.06
N MET A 44 6.21 -5.38 5.79
CA MET A 44 4.80 -5.66 6.05
C MET A 44 3.92 -4.77 5.16
N ILE A 45 2.97 -5.39 4.46
CA ILE A 45 1.92 -4.65 3.76
C ILE A 45 0.73 -4.50 4.70
N GLY A 46 0.45 -3.25 5.07
CA GLY A 46 -0.61 -2.86 6.01
C GLY A 46 -2.04 -2.98 5.48
N THR A 47 -2.31 -3.92 4.57
CA THR A 47 -3.35 -4.98 4.66
C THR A 47 -3.57 -5.63 3.28
N TRP A 48 -4.21 -6.81 3.27
CA TRP A 48 -4.78 -7.37 2.05
C TRP A 48 -6.13 -6.72 1.73
N ASN A 49 -7.05 -6.64 2.69
CA ASN A 49 -8.45 -6.30 2.45
C ASN A 49 -9.14 -5.55 3.61
N ASP A 50 -8.45 -4.61 4.24
CA ASP A 50 -9.11 -3.70 5.17
C ASP A 50 -9.81 -2.56 4.40
N PHE A 51 -11.11 -2.72 4.19
CA PHE A 51 -11.95 -1.74 3.51
C PHE A 51 -12.39 -0.60 4.44
N PHE A 52 -12.33 -0.81 5.77
CA PHE A 52 -12.79 0.15 6.76
C PHE A 52 -11.78 1.27 6.99
N GLU A 53 -10.49 0.97 6.81
CA GLU A 53 -9.41 1.96 6.82
C GLU A 53 -8.93 2.33 5.40
N SER A 54 -9.60 1.76 4.38
CA SER A 54 -9.26 1.90 2.97
C SER A 54 -7.86 1.38 2.60
N THR A 55 -7.14 0.67 3.48
CA THR A 55 -5.76 0.22 3.20
C THR A 55 -5.65 -1.01 2.28
N THR A 56 -6.79 -1.52 1.79
CA THR A 56 -6.95 -2.70 0.93
C THR A 56 -6.00 -2.72 -0.26
N LEU A 57 -5.35 -3.85 -0.50
CA LEU A 57 -4.53 -4.14 -1.68
C LEU A 57 -5.22 -5.10 -2.67
N GLU A 58 -6.25 -5.81 -2.21
CA GLU A 58 -7.09 -6.71 -3.01
C GLU A 58 -7.52 -6.05 -4.34
N PRO A 59 -7.50 -6.78 -5.47
CA PRO A 59 -7.93 -6.25 -6.75
C PRO A 59 -9.34 -5.64 -6.69
N SER A 60 -9.50 -4.47 -7.29
CA SER A 60 -10.78 -3.76 -7.35
C SER A 60 -11.25 -3.58 -8.78
N ARG A 61 -12.50 -3.17 -8.97
CA ARG A 61 -13.02 -2.85 -10.31
C ARG A 61 -12.31 -1.67 -10.97
N GLU A 62 -11.88 -0.69 -10.18
CA GLU A 62 -11.22 0.53 -10.66
C GLU A 62 -9.74 0.31 -10.98
N TYR A 63 -9.02 -0.41 -10.10
CA TYR A 63 -7.57 -0.57 -10.21
C TYR A 63 -7.14 -1.94 -10.74
N GLY A 64 -8.05 -2.90 -10.89
CA GLY A 64 -7.73 -4.26 -11.30
C GLY A 64 -6.59 -4.84 -10.46
N PHE A 65 -5.58 -5.39 -11.12
CA PHE A 65 -4.39 -5.95 -10.49
C PHE A 65 -3.24 -4.96 -10.29
N THR A 66 -3.43 -3.66 -10.55
CA THR A 66 -2.37 -2.65 -10.62
C THR A 66 -1.41 -2.71 -9.42
N TYR A 67 -1.93 -2.74 -8.19
CA TYR A 67 -1.10 -2.77 -6.98
C TYR A 67 -0.30 -4.07 -6.80
N LEU A 68 -0.86 -5.21 -7.23
CA LEU A 68 -0.17 -6.50 -7.18
C LEU A 68 0.92 -6.60 -8.24
N GLU A 69 0.67 -6.08 -9.45
CA GLU A 69 1.67 -6.02 -10.51
C GLU A 69 2.82 -5.07 -10.15
N LEU A 70 2.53 -3.94 -9.49
CA LEU A 70 3.58 -3.06 -8.95
C LEU A 70 4.47 -3.78 -7.93
N LEU A 71 3.87 -4.48 -6.97
CA LEU A 71 4.61 -5.27 -5.99
C LEU A 71 5.47 -6.33 -6.67
N LYS A 72 4.88 -7.12 -7.57
CA LYS A 72 5.59 -8.15 -8.32
C LYS A 72 6.80 -7.57 -9.05
N ARG A 73 6.61 -6.50 -9.82
CA ARG A 73 7.69 -5.84 -10.57
C ARG A 73 8.85 -5.38 -9.68
N ILE A 74 8.52 -4.80 -8.52
CA ILE A 74 9.53 -4.31 -7.58
C ILE A 74 10.28 -5.49 -6.92
N LEU A 75 9.55 -6.52 -6.49
CA LEU A 75 10.16 -7.72 -5.90
C LEU A 75 11.01 -8.50 -6.91
N GLU A 76 10.60 -8.56 -8.17
CA GLU A 76 11.40 -9.17 -9.25
C GLU A 76 12.69 -8.39 -9.50
N LYS A 77 12.65 -7.05 -9.47
CA LYS A 77 13.85 -6.22 -9.57
C LYS A 77 14.85 -6.52 -8.45
N LEU A 78 14.38 -6.67 -7.20
CA LEU A 78 15.23 -6.99 -6.06
C LEU A 78 15.86 -8.39 -6.12
N LYS A 79 15.29 -9.33 -6.90
CA LYS A 79 15.87 -10.67 -7.10
C LYS A 79 17.03 -10.68 -8.11
N LEU A 80 17.14 -9.62 -8.92
CA LEU A 80 18.17 -9.48 -9.95
C LEU A 80 19.42 -8.74 -9.43
N GLU A 81 19.35 -8.18 -8.22
CA GLU A 81 20.45 -7.52 -7.49
C GLU A 81 21.09 -8.50 -6.49
#